data_AF-A0A9W4EVD7-F1
#
_entry.id   AF-A0A9W4EVD7-F1
#
_cell.length_a   1.000
_cell.length_b   1.000
_cell.length_c   1.000
_cell.angle_alpha   90.00
_cell.angle_beta   90.00
_cell.angle_gamma   90.00
#
_symmetry.space_group_name_H-M   'P 1'
#
loop_
_entity.id
_entity.type
_entity.pdbx_description
1 polymer ?
#
loop_
_entity_poly.entity_id
_entity_poly.type
_entity_poly.pdbx_seq_one_letter_code
_entity_poly.pdbx_strand_id
1 'polypeptide(L)'
;MNSYMLLFIFGIILANYSQILLKKATLQQYDSRIKEYVNPYVIIGYSLFVINAGLNVIAMKGMALKQASALESLSYIIILIFGWYFLGEKITKRKLIGNMIIIVGVIVYCIQ
;
A
#
# COMPACT_ATOMS: atom_id res chain seq x y z
N MET A 1 -8.65 3.22 -20.97
CA MET A 1 -7.99 3.46 -19.67
C MET A 1 -6.51 3.70 -19.96
N ASN A 2 -5.94 4.85 -19.58
CA ASN A 2 -4.56 5.21 -19.94
C ASN A 2 -3.58 4.14 -19.42
N SER A 3 -2.57 3.76 -20.22
CA SER A 3 -1.53 2.79 -19.80
C SER A 3 -0.86 3.21 -18.48
N TYR A 4 -0.76 4.52 -18.23
CA TYR A 4 -0.25 5.09 -16.98
C TYR A 4 -1.14 4.82 -15.76
N MET A 5 -2.47 4.80 -15.90
CA MET A 5 -3.40 4.47 -14.81
C MET A 5 -3.29 2.99 -14.41
N LEU A 6 -3.15 2.11 -15.41
CA LEU A 6 -2.94 0.67 -15.15
C LEU A 6 -1.61 0.43 -14.44
N LEU A 7 -0.54 1.12 -14.88
CA LEU A 7 0.75 1.12 -14.20
C LEU A 7 0.65 1.60 -12.75
N PHE A 8 -0.11 2.67 -12.50
CA PHE A 8 -0.30 3.20 -11.15
C PHE A 8 -1.08 2.23 -10.25
N ILE A 9 -2.16 1.63 -10.75
CA ILE A 9 -2.93 0.62 -10.01
C ILE A 9 -2.05 -0.59 -9.68
N PHE A 10 -1.24 -1.04 -10.64
CA PHE A 10 -0.27 -2.11 -10.41
C PHE A 10 0.74 -1.72 -9.34
N GLY A 11 1.23 -0.47 -9.37
CA GLY A 11 2.08 0.10 -8.34
C GLY A 11 1.43 0.05 -6.96
N ILE A 12 0.19 0.52 -6.83
CA ILE A 12 -0.58 0.46 -5.56
C ILE A 12 -0.64 -0.97 -5.02
N ILE A 13 -0.92 -1.96 -5.86
CA ILE A 13 -0.97 -3.37 -5.43
C ILE A 13 0.40 -3.83 -4.93
N LEU A 14 1.47 -3.50 -5.67
CA LEU A 14 2.84 -3.87 -5.33
C LEU A 14 3.32 -3.19 -4.03
N ALA A 15 2.93 -1.92 -3.82
CA ALA A 15 3.15 -1.18 -2.59
C ALA A 15 2.47 -1.85 -1.40
N ASN A 16 1.19 -2.18 -1.54
CA ASN A 16 0.44 -2.86 -0.48
C ASN A 16 1.00 -4.24 -0.16
N TYR A 17 1.46 -4.97 -1.17
CA TYR A 17 2.14 -6.25 -0.97
C TYR A 17 3.45 -6.09 -0.19
N SER A 18 4.28 -5.11 -0.56
CA SER A 18 5.50 -4.75 0.18
C SER A 18 5.21 -4.42 1.66
N GLN A 19 4.20 -3.59 1.92
CA GLN A 19 3.79 -3.22 3.27
C GLN A 19 3.36 -4.43 4.11
N ILE A 20 2.66 -5.37 3.50
CA ILE A 20 2.20 -6.60 4.16
C ILE A 20 3.37 -7.53 4.48
N LEU A 21 4.36 -7.66 3.58
CA LEU A 21 5.59 -8.40 3.87
C LEU A 21 6.35 -7.80 5.05
N LEU A 22 6.52 -6.48 5.06
CA LEU A 22 7.19 -5.76 6.15
C LEU A 22 6.44 -5.94 7.47
N LYS A 23 5.11 -5.83 7.46
CA LYS A 23 4.27 -6.08 8.63
C LYS A 23 4.35 -7.53 9.12
N LYS A 24 4.50 -8.49 8.21
CA LYS A 24 4.69 -9.90 8.56
C LYS A 24 6.07 -10.16 9.16
N ALA A 25 7.09 -9.46 8.68
CA ALA A 25 8.45 -9.58 9.20
C ALA A 25 8.56 -9.13 10.67
N THR A 26 7.82 -8.10 11.09
CA THR A 26 7.85 -7.60 12.48
C THR A 26 7.08 -8.48 13.47
N LEU A 27 6.18 -9.35 12.99
CA LEU A 27 5.48 -10.32 13.84
C LEU A 27 6.37 -11.51 14.25
N GLN A 28 7.48 -11.74 13.52
CA GLN A 28 8.47 -12.74 13.89
C GLN A 28 9.45 -12.10 14.89
N GLN A 29 9.52 -12.62 16.12
CA GLN A 29 10.51 -12.18 17.09
C GLN A 29 11.89 -12.71 16.69
N TYR A 30 12.83 -11.80 16.48
CA TYR A 30 14.24 -12.11 16.24
C TYR A 30 15.08 -11.62 17.43
N ASP A 31 16.01 -12.46 17.88
CA ASP A 31 16.94 -12.17 18.99
C ASP A 31 17.87 -10.96 18.75
N SER A 32 17.95 -10.44 17.52
CA SER A 32 18.90 -9.37 17.18
C SER A 32 18.38 -8.48 16.06
N ARG A 33 18.51 -7.15 16.24
CA ARG A 33 18.14 -6.10 15.27
C ARG A 33 18.77 -6.30 13.87
N ILE A 34 19.96 -6.90 13.81
CA ILE A 34 20.67 -7.18 12.56
C ILE A 34 20.05 -8.38 11.83
N LYS A 35 19.65 -9.43 12.55
CA LYS A 35 18.94 -10.59 11.97
C LYS A 35 17.54 -10.22 11.49
N GLU A 36 16.90 -9.27 12.15
CA GLU A 36 15.61 -8.71 11.74
C GLU A 36 15.71 -8.01 10.36
N TYR A 37 16.77 -7.23 10.12
CA TYR A 37 17.01 -6.57 8.83
C TYR A 37 17.48 -7.52 7.72
N VAL A 38 18.23 -8.58 8.06
CA VAL A 38 18.70 -9.59 7.10
C VAL A 38 17.58 -10.60 6.75
N ASN A 39 16.40 -10.49 7.35
CA ASN A 39 15.26 -11.34 7.03
C ASN A 39 14.89 -11.20 5.54
N PRO A 40 14.78 -12.30 4.77
CA PRO A 40 14.34 -12.25 3.37
C PRO A 40 13.01 -11.49 3.17
N TYR A 41 12.09 -11.52 4.15
CA TYR A 41 10.85 -10.73 4.07
C TYR A 41 11.09 -9.22 4.08
N VAL A 42 12.07 -8.74 4.85
CA VAL A 42 12.43 -7.32 4.94
C VAL A 42 13.13 -6.85 3.68
N ILE A 43 14.08 -7.64 3.19
CA ILE A 43 14.84 -7.34 1.96
C ILE A 43 13.91 -7.30 0.75
N ILE A 44 13.04 -8.31 0.59
CA ILE A 44 12.06 -8.35 -0.51
C ILE A 44 11.05 -7.21 -0.35
N GLY A 45 10.56 -6.96 0.86
CA GLY A 45 9.65 -5.86 1.16
C GLY A 45 10.21 -4.50 0.72
N TYR A 46 11.41 -4.14 1.16
CA TYR A 46 12.05 -2.88 0.77
C TYR A 46 12.41 -2.83 -0.72
N SER A 47 12.84 -3.94 -1.31
CA SER A 47 13.15 -3.99 -2.75
C SER A 47 11.92 -3.68 -3.59
N LEU A 48 10.78 -4.29 -3.26
CA LEU A 48 9.49 -4.02 -3.90
C LEU A 48 9.02 -2.57 -3.65
N PHE A 49 9.26 -2.02 -2.46
CA PHE A 49 8.92 -0.63 -2.17
C PHE A 49 9.67 0.35 -3.07
N VAL A 50 10.97 0.13 -3.27
CA VAL A 50 11.81 0.97 -4.15
C VAL A 50 11.37 0.84 -5.61
N ILE A 51 11.10 -0.39 -6.07
CA ILE A 51 10.58 -0.64 -7.43
C ILE A 51 9.24 0.09 -7.64
N ASN A 52 8.34 0.00 -6.65
CA ASN A 52 7.06 0.71 -6.70
C ASN A 52 7.24 2.23 -6.78
N ALA A 53 8.14 2.80 -5.99
CA ALA A 53 8.40 4.24 -6.02
C ALA A 53 8.82 4.70 -7.43
N GLY A 54 9.68 3.93 -8.11
CA GLY A 54 10.05 4.19 -9.50
C GLY A 54 8.87 4.12 -10.47
N LEU A 55 8.03 3.08 -10.35
CA LEU A 55 6.81 2.92 -11.16
C LEU A 55 5.84 4.08 -10.96
N ASN A 56 5.62 4.51 -9.72
CA ASN A 56 4.74 5.64 -9.39
C ASN A 56 5.24 6.95 -10.00
N VAL A 57 6.55 7.24 -9.93
CA VAL A 57 7.12 8.43 -10.56
C VAL A 57 6.90 8.43 -12.08
N ILE A 58 7.02 7.28 -12.74
CA ILE A 58 6.75 7.16 -14.18
C ILE A 58 5.26 7.33 -14.48
N ALA A 59 4.38 6.71 -13.68
CA ALA A 59 2.94 6.80 -13.87
C ALA A 59 2.40 8.23 -13.66
N MET A 60 2.94 8.97 -12.69
CA MET A 60 2.57 10.36 -12.42
C MET A 60 2.94 11.32 -13.58
N LYS A 61 3.88 10.97 -14.47
CA LYS A 61 4.17 11.79 -15.67
C LYS A 61 3.02 11.83 -16.67
N GLY A 62 2.15 10.82 -16.68
CA GLY A 62 1.04 10.68 -17.62
C GLY A 62 -0.35 10.83 -17.00
N MET A 63 -0.44 11.30 -15.75
CA MET A 63 -1.69 11.40 -14.99
C MET A 63 -1.80 12.73 -14.24
N ALA A 64 -3.02 13.24 -14.10
CA ALA A 64 -3.28 14.39 -13.25
C ALA A 64 -3.18 14.00 -11.76
N LEU A 65 -2.65 14.90 -10.93
CA LEU A 65 -2.51 14.66 -9.48
C LEU A 65 -3.83 14.29 -8.79
N LYS A 66 -4.96 14.92 -9.20
CA LYS A 66 -6.29 14.56 -8.68
C LYS A 66 -6.64 13.09 -8.93
N GLN A 67 -6.31 12.54 -10.10
CA GLN A 67 -6.57 11.14 -10.44
C GLN A 67 -5.66 10.20 -9.64
N ALA A 68 -4.38 10.56 -9.45
CA ALA A 68 -3.45 9.80 -8.64
C ALA A 68 -3.91 9.75 -7.17
N SER A 69 -4.33 10.88 -6.59
CA SER A 69 -4.87 10.93 -5.22
C SER A 69 -6.15 10.11 -5.07
N ALA A 70 -7.04 10.15 -6.06
CA ALA A 70 -8.24 9.32 -6.06
C ALA A 70 -7.91 7.81 -6.09
N LEU A 71 -6.96 7.40 -6.94
CA LEU A 71 -6.51 6.00 -7.02
C LEU A 71 -5.78 5.56 -5.75
N GLU A 72 -4.95 6.39 -5.14
CA GLU A 72 -4.27 6.09 -3.86
C GLU A 72 -5.27 5.80 -2.73
N SER A 73 -6.48 6.36 -2.77
CA SER A 73 -7.49 6.01 -1.77
C SER A 73 -7.89 4.52 -1.80
N LEU A 74 -7.77 3.87 -2.95
CA LEU A 74 -8.02 2.43 -3.08
C LEU A 74 -6.97 1.61 -2.31
N SER A 75 -5.76 2.16 -2.13
CA SER A 75 -4.69 1.54 -1.35
C SER A 75 -5.16 1.20 0.07
N TYR A 76 -5.92 2.09 0.72
CA TYR A 76 -6.45 1.86 2.07
C TYR A 76 -7.47 0.71 2.16
N ILE A 77 -8.22 0.47 1.08
CA ILE A 77 -9.13 -0.68 0.98
C ILE A 77 -8.31 -1.95 0.73
N ILE A 78 -7.35 -1.89 -0.21
CA ILE A 78 -6.50 -3.04 -0.58
C ILE A 78 -5.67 -3.51 0.62
N ILE A 79 -5.06 -2.61 1.39
CA ILE A 79 -4.26 -3.01 2.55
C ILE A 79 -5.10 -3.68 3.63
N LEU A 80 -6.37 -3.29 3.77
CA LEU A 80 -7.29 -3.88 4.73
C LEU A 80 -7.68 -5.31 4.30
N ILE A 81 -7.94 -5.50 3.00
CA ILE A 81 -8.20 -6.83 2.42
C ILE A 81 -6.97 -7.72 2.53
N PHE A 82 -5.79 -7.22 2.14
CA PHE A 82 -4.54 -7.98 2.23
C PHE A 82 -4.16 -8.27 3.69
N GLY A 83 -4.41 -7.35 4.61
CA GLY A 83 -4.18 -7.57 6.04
C GLY A 83 -5.06 -8.69 6.60
N TRP A 84 -6.33 -8.74 6.20
CA TRP A 84 -7.21 -9.85 6.56
C TRP A 84 -6.78 -11.17 5.90
N TYR A 85 -6.41 -11.15 4.63
CA TYR A 85 -6.06 -12.37 3.87
C TYR A 85 -4.69 -12.95 4.25
N PHE A 86 -3.62 -12.14 4.30
CA PHE A 86 -2.24 -12.62 4.55
C PHE A 86 -1.88 -12.73 6.03
N LEU A 87 -2.45 -11.88 6.90
CA LEU A 87 -2.15 -11.88 8.33
C LEU A 87 -3.29 -12.45 9.19
N GLY A 88 -4.48 -12.70 8.63
CA GLY A 88 -5.64 -13.16 9.40
C GLY A 88 -6.17 -12.09 10.37
N GLU A 89 -5.87 -10.80 10.15
CA GLU A 89 -6.28 -9.75 11.08
C GLU A 89 -7.81 -9.61 11.11
N LYS A 90 -8.40 -9.65 12.32
CA LYS A 90 -9.82 -9.36 12.49
C LYS A 90 -10.12 -7.92 12.07
N ILE A 91 -10.95 -7.75 11.05
CA ILE A 91 -11.44 -6.44 10.63
C ILE A 91 -12.38 -5.92 11.72
N THR A 92 -11.88 -5.03 12.55
CA THR A 92 -12.66 -4.41 13.63
C THR A 92 -13.50 -3.27 13.07
N LYS A 93 -14.70 -3.05 13.65
CA LYS A 93 -15.59 -1.93 13.25
C LYS A 93 -14.86 -0.57 13.25
N ARG A 94 -13.91 -0.37 14.16
CA ARG A 94 -13.06 0.84 14.21
C ARG A 94 -12.16 1.01 12.97
N LYS A 95 -11.53 -0.06 12.47
CA LYS A 95 -10.71 -0.02 11.23
C LYS A 95 -11.57 0.33 10.02
N LEU A 96 -12.80 -0.22 9.96
CA LEU A 96 -13.75 0.06 8.88
C LEU A 96 -14.20 1.53 8.88
N ILE A 97 -14.57 2.07 10.06
CA ILE A 97 -14.96 3.47 10.20
C ILE A 97 -13.80 4.41 9.85
N GLY A 98 -12.58 4.09 10.29
CA GLY A 98 -11.38 4.86 9.92
C GLY A 98 -11.17 4.91 8.40
N ASN A 99 -11.31 3.76 7.72
CA ASN A 99 -11.17 3.72 6.27
C ASN A 99 -12.27 4.54 5.56
N MET A 100 -13.52 4.48 6.05
CA MET A 100 -14.62 5.31 5.52
C MET A 100 -14.33 6.81 5.65
N ILE A 101 -13.77 7.26 6.78
CA ILE A 101 -13.39 8.67 6.98
C ILE A 101 -12.32 9.10 5.98
N ILE A 102 -11.31 8.25 5.73
CA ILE A 102 -10.25 8.54 4.75
C ILE A 102 -10.84 8.67 3.34
N ILE A 103 -11.70 7.74 2.93
CA ILE A 103 -12.38 7.77 1.62
C ILE A 103 -13.19 9.06 1.47
N VAL A 104 -13.97 9.44 2.49
CA VAL A 104 -14.73 10.70 2.49
C VAL A 104 -13.80 11.91 2.34
N GLY A 105 -12.68 11.94 3.07
CA GLY A 105 -11.68 13.01 2.94
C GLY A 105 -11.10 13.12 1.52
N VAL A 106 -10.80 11.99 0.88
CA VAL A 106 -10.30 11.99 -0.52
C VAL A 106 -11.37 12.44 -1.50
N ILE A 107 -12.64 12.05 -1.30
CA ILE A 107 -13.75 12.51 -2.14
C ILE A 107 -13.88 14.03 -2.08
N VAL A 108 -13.85 14.62 -0.87
CA VAL A 108 -13.91 16.09 -0.70
C VAL A 108 -12.73 16.76 -1.41
N TYR A 109 -11.51 16.23 -1.24
CA TYR A 109 -10.33 16.74 -1.94
C TYR A 109 -10.42 16.61 -3.47
N CYS A 110 -11.08 15.58 -3.98
CA CYS A 110 -11.22 15.39 -5.42
C CYS A 110 -12.26 16.36 -6.03
N ILE A 111 -13.30 16.71 -5.26
CA ILE A 111 -14.38 17.63 -5.68
C ILE A 111 -13.90 19.09 -5.71
N GLN A 112 -13.03 19.47 -4.78
CA GLN A 112 -12.40 20.80 -4.71
C GLN A 112 -11.25 20.90 -5.73
#